data_AF-A0A1G3UI48-F1
#
_entry.id   AF-A0A1G3UI48-F1
#
_cell.length_a   1.000
_cell.length_b   1.000
_cell.length_c   1.000
_cell.angle_alpha   90.00
_cell.angle_beta   90.00
_cell.angle_gamma   90.00
#
_symmetry.space_group_name_H-M   'P 1'
#
loop_
_entity.id
_entity.type
_entity.pdbx_description
1 polymer ?
#
loop_
_entity_poly.entity_id
_entity_poly.type
_entity_poly.pdbx_seq_one_letter_code
_entity_poly.pdbx_strand_id
1 'polypeptide(L)'
;MNPYLNLPDGHPVRVYLEENMLMRGLISSISSINIVENFEEFEDKFKKLCLVEKHFARKENQLFPYLEKYGWTSPSQNMWAFHDDIRAEIKTARALVEEKNMPALMQQLQRVFGSLEHIMQVEEGRLLPNAMNMLDEEDWKEMRAGDEEIGWMFDKTPAAYPPHVEGEYIHPSQDKQKRKLPFSLDNRIKLDEGYMLPEQINWLLKFMPVDITYVDENDIVIFYNRGDDRVFPRSAGI
;
A
#
# COMPACT_ATOMS: atom_id res chain seq x y z
N MET A 1 27.42 2.14 -7.93
CA MET A 1 26.31 1.87 -8.86
C MET A 1 25.43 0.82 -8.19
N ASN A 2 24.15 1.12 -8.00
CA ASN A 2 23.21 0.19 -7.37
C ASN A 2 22.95 -0.98 -8.35
N PRO A 3 23.27 -2.25 -8.00
CA PRO A 3 23.25 -3.37 -8.95
C PRO A 3 21.85 -3.68 -9.49
N TYR A 4 20.79 -3.19 -8.84
CA TYR A 4 19.40 -3.48 -9.18
C TYR A 4 18.81 -2.56 -10.26
N LEU A 5 19.54 -1.53 -10.72
CA LEU A 5 19.15 -0.69 -11.87
C LEU A 5 19.21 -1.44 -13.21
N ASN A 6 19.93 -2.58 -13.25
CA ASN A 6 20.02 -3.44 -14.44
C ASN A 6 18.87 -4.47 -14.55
N LEU A 7 17.89 -4.42 -13.64
CA LEU A 7 16.70 -5.27 -13.69
C LEU A 7 15.79 -4.86 -14.86
N PRO A 8 14.99 -5.81 -15.40
CA PRO A 8 14.06 -5.53 -16.50
C PRO A 8 13.10 -4.38 -16.19
N ASP A 9 12.73 -3.62 -17.22
CA ASP A 9 11.77 -2.53 -17.11
C ASP A 9 10.46 -3.03 -16.47
N GLY A 10 9.97 -2.30 -15.46
CA GLY A 10 8.76 -2.63 -14.71
C GLY A 10 8.96 -3.51 -13.47
N HIS A 11 10.15 -4.09 -13.26
CA HIS A 11 10.40 -4.92 -12.09
C HIS A 11 10.13 -4.15 -10.78
N PRO A 12 9.38 -4.68 -9.80
CA PRO A 12 8.98 -3.94 -8.60
C PRO A 12 10.15 -3.27 -7.86
N VAL A 13 11.25 -4.00 -7.64
CA VAL A 13 12.49 -3.44 -7.05
C VAL A 13 13.04 -2.25 -7.82
N ARG A 14 13.02 -2.30 -9.16
CA ARG A 14 13.49 -1.19 -9.98
C ARG A 14 12.55 0.01 -9.85
N VAL A 15 11.24 -0.21 -9.84
CA VAL A 15 10.23 0.85 -9.61
C VAL A 15 10.46 1.52 -8.26
N TYR A 16 10.69 0.76 -7.19
CA TYR A 16 11.02 1.33 -5.88
C TYR A 16 12.28 2.20 -5.91
N LEU A 17 13.32 1.78 -6.63
CA LEU A 17 14.55 2.57 -6.78
C LEU A 17 14.35 3.83 -7.60
N GLU A 18 13.60 3.76 -8.70
CA GLU A 18 13.27 4.92 -9.53
C GLU A 18 12.45 5.95 -8.72
N GLU A 19 11.56 5.49 -7.83
CA GLU A 19 10.82 6.35 -6.92
C GLU A 19 11.73 6.99 -5.86
N ASN A 20 12.69 6.25 -5.31
CA ASN A 20 13.70 6.81 -4.41
C ASN A 20 14.54 7.90 -5.11
N MET A 21 14.91 7.69 -6.37
CA MET A 21 15.61 8.70 -7.16
C MET A 21 14.73 9.94 -7.40
N LEU A 22 13.45 9.76 -7.69
CA LEU A 22 12.50 10.86 -7.87
C LEU A 22 12.31 11.64 -6.56
N MET A 23 12.20 10.97 -5.42
CA MET A 23 12.13 11.60 -4.10
C MET A 23 13.35 12.46 -3.81
N ARG A 24 14.57 11.93 -4.05
CA ARG A 24 15.81 12.72 -3.90
C ARG A 24 15.83 13.94 -4.83
N GLY A 25 15.36 13.77 -6.07
CA GLY A 25 15.22 14.87 -7.03
C GLY A 25 14.25 15.96 -6.55
N LEU A 26 13.10 15.57 -5.99
CA LEU A 26 12.13 16.50 -5.39
C LEU A 26 12.71 17.20 -4.15
N ILE A 27 13.36 16.46 -3.24
CA ILE A 27 14.02 17.02 -2.05
C ILE A 27 15.06 18.07 -2.47
N SER A 28 15.91 17.75 -3.43
CA SER A 28 16.92 18.69 -3.96
C SER A 28 16.29 19.90 -4.66
N SER A 29 15.16 19.70 -5.35
CA SER A 29 14.46 20.79 -6.03
C SER A 29 13.76 21.71 -5.03
N ILE A 30 13.22 21.17 -3.94
CA ILE A 30 12.55 21.95 -2.90
C ILE A 30 13.60 22.71 -2.05
N SER A 31 14.73 22.09 -1.73
CA SER A 31 15.78 22.72 -0.93
C SER A 31 16.49 23.89 -1.64
N SER A 32 16.44 23.92 -2.97
CA SER A 32 17.00 24.99 -3.80
C SER A 32 16.01 26.13 -4.10
N ILE A 33 14.70 25.94 -3.83
CA ILE A 33 13.70 26.99 -4.01
C ILE A 33 13.76 27.99 -2.85
N ASN A 34 13.72 29.28 -3.18
CA ASN A 34 13.40 30.31 -2.20
C ASN A 34 11.89 30.29 -1.92
N ILE A 35 11.49 29.59 -0.85
CA ILE A 35 10.06 29.38 -0.47
C ILE A 35 9.32 30.72 -0.28
N VAL A 36 10.04 31.78 0.10
CA VAL A 36 9.45 33.11 0.33
C VAL A 36 9.07 33.80 -0.98
N GLU A 37 9.87 33.61 -2.04
CA GLU A 37 9.65 34.26 -3.35
C GLU A 37 8.81 33.39 -4.30
N ASN A 38 8.97 32.06 -4.23
CA ASN A 38 8.38 31.11 -5.17
C ASN A 38 7.47 30.09 -4.46
N PHE A 39 6.51 30.57 -3.66
CA PHE A 39 5.64 29.70 -2.86
C PHE A 39 4.77 28.74 -3.69
N GLU A 40 4.23 29.18 -4.83
CA GLU A 40 3.41 28.32 -5.69
C GLU A 40 4.21 27.15 -6.27
N GLU A 41 5.45 27.40 -6.71
CA GLU A 41 6.34 26.34 -7.22
C GLU A 41 6.72 25.36 -6.12
N PHE A 42 6.98 25.87 -4.91
CA PHE A 42 7.20 25.05 -3.73
C PHE A 42 5.98 24.17 -3.41
N GLU A 43 4.77 24.74 -3.42
CA GLU A 43 3.55 24.04 -3.07
C GLU A 43 3.26 22.88 -4.04
N ASP A 44 3.47 23.08 -5.35
CA ASP A 44 3.32 22.01 -6.35
C ASP A 44 4.32 20.86 -6.13
N LYS A 45 5.60 21.19 -5.90
CA LYS A 45 6.62 20.17 -5.63
C LYS A 45 6.40 19.46 -4.30
N PHE A 46 5.91 20.18 -3.28
CA PHE A 46 5.58 19.61 -1.98
C PHE A 46 4.36 18.68 -2.05
N LYS A 47 3.33 19.02 -2.85
CA LYS A 47 2.22 18.12 -3.15
C LYS A 47 2.68 16.84 -3.84
N LYS A 48 3.64 16.94 -4.76
CA LYS A 48 4.26 15.75 -5.39
C LYS A 48 5.05 14.93 -4.38
N LEU A 49 5.82 15.56 -3.50
CA LEU A 49 6.55 14.85 -2.44
C LEU A 49 5.60 14.10 -1.50
N CYS A 50 4.44 14.69 -1.20
CA CYS A 50 3.39 14.07 -0.39
C CYS A 50 2.84 12.75 -0.96
N LEU A 51 3.01 12.49 -2.26
CA LEU A 51 2.63 11.22 -2.87
C LEU A 51 3.51 10.04 -2.42
N VAL A 52 4.58 10.29 -1.64
CA VAL A 52 5.38 9.26 -0.97
C VAL A 52 4.53 8.31 -0.11
N GLU A 53 3.36 8.76 0.38
CA GLU A 53 2.43 7.90 1.10
C GLU A 53 2.04 6.64 0.29
N LYS A 54 1.87 6.77 -1.04
CA LYS A 54 1.60 5.62 -1.94
C LYS A 54 2.78 4.67 -2.05
N HIS A 55 4.00 5.19 -1.95
CA HIS A 55 5.22 4.41 -1.94
C HIS A 55 5.38 3.62 -0.64
N PHE A 56 5.04 4.19 0.51
CA PHE A 56 4.97 3.45 1.77
C PHE A 56 3.84 2.41 1.77
N ALA A 57 2.66 2.78 1.30
CA ALA A 57 1.51 1.88 1.25
C ALA A 57 1.76 0.64 0.38
N ARG A 58 2.45 0.76 -0.76
CA ARG A 58 2.83 -0.42 -1.57
C ARG A 58 3.83 -1.32 -0.86
N LYS A 59 4.85 -0.76 -0.22
CA LYS A 59 5.80 -1.57 0.55
C LYS A 59 5.11 -2.30 1.71
N GLU A 60 4.21 -1.61 2.41
CA GLU A 60 3.48 -2.15 3.54
C GLU A 60 2.50 -3.27 3.16
N ASN A 61 1.76 -3.08 2.07
CA ASN A 61 0.71 -4.03 1.68
C ASN A 61 1.18 -5.10 0.69
N GLN A 62 2.21 -4.82 -0.11
CA GLN A 62 2.73 -5.76 -1.11
C GLN A 62 4.04 -6.37 -0.64
N LEU A 63 5.07 -5.59 -0.32
CA LEU A 63 6.40 -6.19 -0.04
C LEU A 63 6.44 -6.92 1.31
N PHE A 64 5.94 -6.32 2.39
CA PHE A 64 6.10 -6.88 3.73
C PHE A 64 5.39 -8.22 3.95
N PRO A 65 4.14 -8.46 3.49
CA PRO A 65 3.48 -9.76 3.66
C PRO A 65 4.26 -10.92 3.06
N TYR A 66 4.90 -10.72 1.91
CA TYR A 66 5.74 -11.76 1.32
C TYR A 66 7.02 -11.97 2.14
N LEU A 67 7.70 -10.92 2.61
CA LEU A 67 8.87 -11.09 3.50
C LEU A 67 8.52 -11.84 4.79
N GLU A 68 7.34 -11.57 5.37
CA GLU A 68 6.84 -12.24 6.55
C GLU A 68 6.52 -13.73 6.29
N LYS A 69 5.97 -14.06 5.12
CA LYS A 69 5.74 -15.45 4.66
C LYS A 69 7.06 -16.23 4.61
N TYR A 70 8.17 -15.60 4.23
CA TYR A 70 9.51 -16.19 4.25
C TYR A 70 10.20 -16.13 5.63
N GLY A 71 9.47 -15.74 6.69
CA GLY A 71 9.96 -15.75 8.06
C GLY A 71 10.74 -14.50 8.48
N TRP A 72 10.71 -13.43 7.68
CA TRP A 72 11.46 -12.21 7.93
C TRP A 72 10.58 -11.08 8.48
N THR A 73 10.18 -11.20 9.74
CA THR A 73 9.17 -10.34 10.40
C THR A 73 9.74 -9.16 11.20
N SER A 74 10.96 -9.26 11.73
CA SER A 74 11.48 -8.21 12.63
C SER A 74 11.80 -6.87 11.93
N PRO A 75 12.31 -6.85 10.68
CA PRO A 75 12.57 -5.57 10.01
C PRO A 75 11.33 -4.92 9.43
N SER A 76 10.31 -5.67 9.02
CA SER A 76 9.04 -5.08 8.57
C SER A 76 8.41 -4.26 9.70
N GLN A 77 8.27 -4.83 10.90
CA GLN A 77 7.67 -4.14 12.05
C GLN A 77 8.37 -2.83 12.43
N ASN A 78 9.70 -2.79 12.40
CA ASN A 78 10.44 -1.57 12.70
C ASN A 78 10.26 -0.50 11.60
N MET A 79 10.13 -0.90 10.33
CA MET A 79 9.91 0.03 9.22
C MET A 79 8.55 0.73 9.29
N TRP A 80 7.51 0.07 9.82
CA TRP A 80 6.19 0.69 10.00
C TRP A 80 6.24 1.90 10.94
N ALA A 81 6.96 1.78 12.06
CA ALA A 81 7.12 2.88 13.01
C ALA A 81 7.80 4.09 12.34
N PHE A 82 8.83 3.85 11.52
CA PHE A 82 9.48 4.93 10.76
C PHE A 82 8.54 5.56 9.72
N HIS A 83 7.73 4.77 9.01
CA HIS A 83 6.75 5.32 8.08
C HIS A 83 5.70 6.17 8.79
N ASP A 84 5.21 5.75 9.96
CA ASP A 84 4.25 6.49 10.76
C ASP A 84 4.83 7.82 11.28
N ASP A 85 6.08 7.81 11.73
CA ASP A 85 6.80 9.03 12.12
C ASP A 85 6.92 9.99 10.93
N ILE A 86 7.31 9.50 9.74
CA ILE A 86 7.39 10.32 8.53
C ILE A 86 6.02 10.88 8.13
N ARG A 87 4.94 10.08 8.23
CA ARG A 87 3.56 10.55 7.98
C ARG A 87 3.18 11.68 8.93
N ALA A 88 3.51 11.56 10.22
CA ALA A 88 3.25 12.61 11.20
C ALA A 88 4.05 13.89 10.90
N GLU A 89 5.32 13.74 10.47
CA GLU A 89 6.17 14.85 10.07
C GLU A 89 5.65 15.58 8.83
N ILE A 90 5.20 14.83 7.81
CA ILE A 90 4.57 15.37 6.58
C ILE A 90 3.26 16.08 6.92
N LYS A 91 2.42 15.51 7.80
CA LYS A 91 1.16 16.14 8.24
C LYS A 91 1.42 17.48 8.93
N THR A 92 2.44 17.54 9.79
CA THR A 92 2.86 18.79 10.43
C THR A 92 3.35 19.80 9.41
N ALA A 93 4.15 19.36 8.43
CA ALA A 93 4.59 20.22 7.33
C ALA A 93 3.41 20.78 6.52
N ARG A 94 2.39 19.96 6.19
CA ARG A 94 1.17 20.42 5.51
C ARG A 94 0.46 21.53 6.28
N ALA A 95 0.28 21.37 7.59
CA ALA A 95 -0.34 22.39 8.43
C ALA A 95 0.46 23.71 8.40
N LEU A 96 1.79 23.64 8.47
CA LEU A 96 2.66 24.82 8.41
C LEU A 96 2.64 25.52 7.03
N VAL A 97 2.42 24.77 5.94
CA VAL A 97 2.20 25.32 4.60
C VAL A 97 0.90 26.13 4.56
N GLU A 98 -0.19 25.60 5.12
CA GLU A 98 -1.50 26.28 5.18
C GLU A 98 -1.44 27.55 6.05
N GLU A 99 -0.74 27.50 7.18
CA GLU A 99 -0.52 28.64 8.08
C GLU A 99 0.47 29.67 7.53
N LYS A 100 1.18 29.36 6.43
CA LYS A 100 2.26 30.19 5.84
C LYS A 100 3.37 30.55 6.83
N ASN A 101 3.63 29.68 7.81
CA ASN A 101 4.66 29.88 8.81
C ASN A 101 6.04 29.45 8.28
N MET A 102 6.66 30.31 7.47
CA MET A 102 7.89 29.97 6.72
C MET A 102 9.07 29.52 7.59
N PRO A 103 9.41 30.17 8.73
CA PRO A 103 10.54 29.74 9.56
C PRO A 103 10.34 28.33 10.15
N ALA A 104 9.13 28.04 10.65
CA ALA A 104 8.82 26.72 11.18
C ALA A 104 8.74 25.67 10.07
N LEU A 105 8.19 26.03 8.91
CA LEU A 105 8.11 25.17 7.73
C LEU A 105 9.51 24.74 7.27
N MET A 106 10.48 25.65 7.19
CA MET A 106 11.85 25.32 6.80
C MET A 106 12.50 24.30 7.74
N GLN A 107 12.33 24.47 9.06
CA GLN A 107 12.84 23.50 10.03
C GLN A 107 12.15 22.14 9.89
N GLN A 108 10.83 22.14 9.71
CA GLN A 108 10.07 20.91 9.55
C GLN A 108 10.43 20.17 8.25
N LEU A 109 10.65 20.90 7.15
CA LEU A 109 11.09 20.32 5.88
C LEU A 109 12.46 19.67 5.99
N GLN A 110 13.43 20.29 6.68
CA GLN A 110 14.75 19.68 6.91
C GLN A 110 14.62 18.36 7.67
N ARG A 111 13.71 18.30 8.65
CA ARG A 111 13.42 17.07 9.38
C ARG A 111 12.82 15.99 8.47
N VAL A 112 11.77 16.33 7.71
CA VAL A 112 11.15 15.41 6.74
C VAL A 112 12.17 14.89 5.73
N PHE A 113 13.04 15.74 5.19
CA PHE A 113 14.06 15.35 4.22
C PHE A 113 15.10 14.39 4.83
N GLY A 114 15.53 14.66 6.07
CA GLY A 114 16.43 13.77 6.79
C GLY A 114 15.81 12.40 7.04
N SER A 115 14.55 12.35 7.48
CA SER A 115 13.80 11.11 7.71
C SER A 115 13.59 10.31 6.42
N LEU A 116 13.23 10.99 5.32
CA LEU A 116 13.08 10.37 4.00
C LEU A 116 14.41 9.82 3.47
N GLU A 117 15.51 10.57 3.59
CA GLU A 117 16.82 10.08 3.15
C GLU A 117 17.27 8.87 3.98
N HIS A 118 17.01 8.88 5.29
CA HIS A 118 17.32 7.76 6.15
C HIS A 118 16.56 6.49 5.74
N ILE A 119 15.24 6.58 5.53
CA ILE A 119 14.44 5.40 5.16
C ILE A 119 14.85 4.85 3.80
N MET A 120 15.13 5.72 2.82
CA MET A 120 15.64 5.30 1.50
C MET A 120 16.98 4.55 1.61
N GLN A 121 17.88 4.99 2.49
CA GLN A 121 19.17 4.30 2.71
C GLN A 121 18.99 2.92 3.34
N VAL A 122 18.09 2.79 4.32
CA VAL A 122 17.76 1.50 4.93
C VAL A 122 17.14 0.56 3.91
N GLU A 123 16.28 1.09 3.04
CA GLU A 123 15.64 0.32 1.98
C GLU A 123 16.64 -0.23 0.97
N GLU A 124 17.48 0.65 0.42
CA GLU A 124 18.48 0.28 -0.59
C GLU A 124 19.59 -0.60 -0.03
N GLY A 125 19.99 -0.37 1.22
CA GLY A 125 21.10 -1.10 1.85
C GLY A 125 20.70 -2.43 2.47
N ARG A 126 19.45 -2.58 2.94
CA ARG A 126 19.02 -3.76 3.68
C ARG A 126 17.74 -4.38 3.17
N LEU A 127 16.69 -3.59 2.92
CA LEU A 127 15.38 -4.16 2.56
C LEU A 127 15.41 -4.83 1.19
N LEU A 128 15.75 -4.07 0.15
CA LEU A 128 15.72 -4.54 -1.25
C LEU A 128 16.72 -5.68 -1.52
N PRO A 129 17.98 -5.64 -1.02
CA PRO A 129 18.91 -6.75 -1.22
C PRO A 129 18.43 -8.06 -0.61
N ASN A 130 17.89 -8.01 0.61
CA ASN A 130 17.39 -9.21 1.28
C ASN A 130 16.09 -9.70 0.64
N ALA A 131 15.20 -8.79 0.22
CA ALA A 131 14.01 -9.14 -0.53
C ALA A 131 14.36 -9.88 -1.84
N MET A 132 15.36 -9.39 -2.58
CA MET A 132 15.87 -10.04 -3.80
C MET A 132 16.48 -11.42 -3.54
N ASN A 133 17.07 -11.65 -2.35
CA ASN A 133 17.64 -12.95 -2.00
C ASN A 133 16.58 -13.96 -1.50
N MET A 134 15.41 -13.48 -1.09
CA MET A 134 14.35 -14.30 -0.48
C MET A 134 13.18 -14.59 -1.42
N LEU A 135 12.81 -13.63 -2.28
CA LEU A 135 11.62 -13.69 -3.12
C LEU A 135 11.96 -14.26 -4.50
N ASP A 136 11.12 -15.19 -4.96
CA ASP A 136 11.22 -15.77 -6.30
C ASP A 136 10.58 -14.86 -7.36
N GLU A 137 10.91 -15.07 -8.64
CA GLU A 137 10.34 -14.29 -9.75
C GLU A 137 8.80 -14.30 -9.79
N GLU A 138 8.17 -15.39 -9.39
CA GLU A 138 6.70 -15.50 -9.34
C GLU A 138 6.09 -14.60 -8.25
N ASP A 139 6.73 -14.46 -7.09
CA ASP A 139 6.27 -13.54 -6.04
C ASP A 139 6.32 -12.09 -6.55
N TRP A 140 7.37 -11.73 -7.30
CA TRP A 140 7.49 -10.40 -7.89
C TRP A 140 6.41 -10.10 -8.95
N LYS A 141 5.94 -11.12 -9.70
CA LYS A 141 4.84 -10.98 -10.65
C LYS A 141 3.51 -10.76 -9.94
N GLU A 142 3.23 -11.54 -8.88
CA GLU A 142 2.01 -11.37 -8.08
C GLU A 142 1.98 -9.99 -7.40
N MET A 143 3.11 -9.55 -6.83
CA MET A 143 3.24 -8.21 -6.23
C MET A 143 2.90 -7.09 -7.20
N ARG A 144 3.31 -7.20 -8.47
CA ARG A 144 3.04 -6.17 -9.48
C ARG A 144 1.54 -5.98 -9.73
N ALA A 145 0.75 -7.05 -9.67
CA ALA A 145 -0.70 -6.94 -9.81
C ALA A 145 -1.32 -6.16 -8.64
N GLY A 146 -0.83 -6.38 -7.41
CA GLY A 146 -1.28 -5.64 -6.23
C GLY A 146 -0.77 -4.19 -6.18
N ASP A 147 0.39 -3.89 -6.77
CA ASP A 147 0.90 -2.51 -6.90
C ASP A 147 -0.03 -1.62 -7.74
N GLU A 148 -0.74 -2.19 -8.72
CA GLU A 148 -1.66 -1.47 -9.61
C GLU A 148 -2.90 -0.95 -8.88
N GLU A 149 -3.38 -1.67 -7.86
CA GLU A 149 -4.53 -1.26 -7.05
C GLU A 149 -4.21 -0.06 -6.14
N ILE A 150 -2.96 0.05 -5.66
CA ILE A 150 -2.53 1.15 -4.77
C ILE A 150 -2.06 2.38 -5.57
N GLY A 151 -1.41 2.15 -6.71
CA GLY A 151 -0.89 3.18 -7.60
C GLY A 151 0.50 3.70 -7.24
N TRP A 152 1.06 4.53 -8.11
CA TRP A 152 2.47 4.97 -8.06
C TRP A 152 2.63 6.44 -7.66
N MET A 153 3.86 6.80 -7.25
CA MET A 153 4.26 8.20 -7.06
C MET A 153 4.44 8.92 -8.41
N PHE A 154 4.69 8.16 -9.48
CA PHE A 154 4.86 8.72 -10.83
C PHE A 154 3.56 9.26 -11.42
N ASP A 155 3.67 10.32 -12.22
CA ASP A 155 2.58 10.83 -13.07
C ASP A 155 2.19 9.84 -14.18
N LYS A 156 3.07 8.87 -14.49
CA LYS A 156 2.85 7.81 -15.47
C LYS A 156 3.03 6.45 -14.81
N THR A 157 2.10 5.54 -15.06
CA THR A 157 2.20 4.15 -14.64
C THR A 157 3.49 3.54 -15.21
N PRO A 158 4.37 2.95 -14.38
CA PRO A 158 5.58 2.31 -14.87
C PRO A 158 5.24 1.10 -15.74
N ALA A 159 6.18 0.70 -16.60
CA ALA A 159 6.01 -0.42 -17.52
C ALA A 159 5.53 -1.70 -16.80
N ALA A 160 4.72 -2.50 -17.50
CA ALA A 160 4.20 -3.75 -16.95
C ALA A 160 5.35 -4.75 -16.70
N TYR A 161 5.28 -5.48 -15.59
CA TYR A 161 6.16 -6.59 -15.29
C TYR A 161 5.35 -7.86 -15.00
N PRO A 162 5.54 -8.94 -15.78
CA PRO A 162 6.50 -9.07 -16.87
C PRO A 162 6.15 -8.15 -18.07
N PRO A 163 7.14 -7.74 -18.90
CA PRO A 163 6.86 -7.02 -20.14
C PRO A 163 5.86 -7.84 -20.94
N HIS A 164 4.83 -7.17 -21.48
CA HIS A 164 3.84 -7.85 -22.32
C HIS A 164 4.57 -8.57 -23.46
N VAL A 165 4.63 -9.89 -23.39
CA VAL A 165 4.93 -10.70 -24.57
C VAL A 165 3.71 -10.52 -25.46
N GLU A 166 3.88 -9.89 -26.62
CA GLU A 166 2.83 -9.83 -27.65
C GLU A 166 2.36 -11.27 -27.93
N GLY A 167 1.23 -11.68 -27.37
CA GLY A 167 0.69 -13.03 -27.57
C GLY A 167 -0.19 -13.62 -26.47
N GLU A 168 -0.10 -13.19 -25.21
CA GLU A 168 -0.94 -13.74 -24.13
C GLU A 168 -1.96 -12.71 -23.61
N TYR A 169 -2.99 -12.44 -24.42
CA TYR A 169 -4.23 -11.88 -23.90
C TYR A 169 -5.01 -13.01 -23.21
N ILE A 170 -4.73 -13.22 -21.92
CA ILE A 170 -5.50 -14.18 -21.11
C ILE A 170 -6.81 -13.48 -20.73
N HIS A 171 -7.91 -13.88 -21.37
CA HIS A 171 -9.25 -13.41 -21.00
C HIS A 171 -9.50 -13.70 -19.50
N PRO A 172 -10.16 -12.84 -18.71
CA PRO A 172 -10.40 -13.06 -17.27
C PRO A 172 -11.11 -14.40 -16.94
N SER A 173 -11.78 -15.01 -17.92
CA SER A 173 -12.42 -16.33 -17.81
C SER A 173 -11.47 -17.51 -18.05
N GLN A 174 -10.27 -17.25 -18.57
CA GLN A 174 -9.21 -18.22 -18.87
C GLN A 174 -8.03 -18.14 -17.88
N ASP A 175 -8.01 -17.14 -17.00
CA ASP A 175 -7.04 -17.06 -15.92
C ASP A 175 -7.31 -18.16 -14.88
N LYS A 176 -6.69 -19.32 -15.13
CA LYS A 176 -6.64 -20.48 -14.25
C LYS A 176 -5.36 -20.47 -13.41
N GLN A 177 -4.72 -19.31 -13.21
CA GLN A 177 -3.71 -19.23 -12.17
C GLN A 177 -4.42 -19.40 -10.82
N LYS A 178 -4.43 -20.65 -10.34
CA LYS A 178 -4.64 -20.93 -8.92
C LYS A 178 -3.50 -20.22 -8.18
N ARG A 179 -3.72 -18.95 -7.84
CA ARG A 179 -2.95 -18.28 -6.78
C ARG A 179 -2.89 -19.29 -5.64
N LYS A 180 -1.68 -19.70 -5.26
CA LYS A 180 -1.51 -20.63 -4.13
C LYS A 180 -1.89 -19.84 -2.89
N LEU A 181 -3.19 -19.80 -2.61
CA LEU A 181 -3.72 -19.20 -1.39
C LEU A 181 -3.00 -19.89 -0.22
N PRO A 182 -2.52 -19.14 0.78
CA PRO A 182 -1.78 -19.71 1.91
C PRO A 182 -2.64 -20.61 2.81
N PHE A 183 -3.89 -20.85 2.41
CA PHE A 183 -4.89 -21.63 3.10
C PHE A 183 -5.58 -22.59 2.15
N SER A 184 -6.05 -23.74 2.66
CA SER A 184 -6.90 -24.64 1.88
C SER A 184 -8.22 -23.96 1.52
N LEU A 185 -8.68 -24.19 0.29
CA LEU A 185 -9.99 -23.78 -0.21
C LEU A 185 -11.12 -24.69 0.25
N ASP A 186 -10.81 -25.80 0.94
CA ASP A 186 -11.81 -26.74 1.42
C ASP A 186 -12.85 -26.04 2.31
N ASN A 187 -14.12 -26.21 1.96
CA ASN A 187 -15.29 -25.65 2.65
C ASN A 187 -15.34 -24.12 2.76
N ARG A 188 -14.56 -23.37 1.97
CA ARG A 188 -14.63 -21.90 1.91
C ARG A 188 -15.62 -21.44 0.85
N ILE A 189 -16.41 -20.43 1.20
CA ILE A 189 -17.27 -19.70 0.27
C ILE A 189 -16.40 -18.68 -0.46
N LYS A 190 -16.46 -18.69 -1.80
CA LYS A 190 -15.86 -17.66 -2.65
C LYS A 190 -16.74 -16.40 -2.60
N LEU A 191 -16.15 -15.28 -2.22
CA LEU A 191 -16.75 -13.94 -2.27
C LEU A 191 -16.15 -13.17 -3.45
N ASP A 192 -16.70 -11.98 -3.74
CA ASP A 192 -16.16 -11.10 -4.80
C ASP A 192 -14.68 -10.76 -4.50
N GLU A 193 -14.37 -10.48 -3.24
CA GLU A 193 -13.02 -10.23 -2.74
C GLU A 193 -12.63 -11.24 -1.64
N GLY A 194 -12.19 -12.43 -2.04
CA GLY A 194 -11.55 -13.41 -1.15
C GLY A 194 -12.38 -14.65 -0.84
N TYR A 195 -11.95 -15.40 0.19
CA TYR A 195 -12.51 -16.70 0.56
C TYR A 195 -12.68 -16.81 2.08
N MET A 196 -13.90 -17.07 2.55
CA MET A 196 -14.18 -17.22 3.98
C MET A 196 -14.89 -18.54 4.28
N LEU A 197 -14.60 -19.13 5.45
CA LEU A 197 -15.40 -20.25 5.96
C LEU A 197 -16.80 -19.72 6.38
N PRO A 198 -17.88 -20.52 6.24
CA PRO A 198 -19.21 -20.15 6.71
C PRO A 198 -19.23 -19.68 8.18
N GLU A 199 -18.42 -20.32 9.03
CA GLU A 199 -18.26 -19.95 10.44
C GLU A 199 -17.64 -18.55 10.60
N GLN A 200 -16.61 -18.21 9.80
CA GLN A 200 -15.97 -16.89 9.84
C GLN A 200 -16.93 -15.78 9.43
N ILE A 201 -17.77 -16.04 8.42
CA ILE A 201 -18.85 -15.13 8.01
C ILE A 201 -19.82 -14.92 9.18
N ASN A 202 -20.24 -15.99 9.84
CA ASN A 202 -21.12 -15.90 11.01
C ASN A 202 -20.50 -15.08 12.16
N TRP A 203 -19.20 -15.25 12.43
CA TRP A 203 -18.49 -14.45 13.44
C TRP A 203 -18.42 -12.98 13.08
N LEU A 204 -18.06 -12.66 11.83
CA LEU A 204 -18.00 -11.29 11.33
C LEU A 204 -19.37 -10.62 11.46
N LEU A 205 -20.44 -11.29 10.99
CA LEU A 205 -21.81 -10.79 11.09
C LEU A 205 -22.25 -10.60 12.53
N LYS A 206 -21.85 -11.47 13.46
CA LYS A 206 -22.20 -11.38 14.88
C LYS A 206 -21.54 -10.21 15.61
N PHE A 207 -20.27 -9.93 15.32
CA PHE A 207 -19.49 -8.89 16.03
C PHE A 207 -19.54 -7.51 15.38
N MET A 208 -20.20 -7.37 14.22
CA MET A 208 -20.38 -6.07 13.60
C MET A 208 -21.18 -5.13 14.53
N PRO A 209 -20.79 -3.86 14.66
CA PRO A 209 -21.48 -2.87 15.49
C PRO A 209 -22.78 -2.34 14.85
N VAL A 210 -23.36 -3.09 13.91
CA VAL A 210 -24.56 -2.71 13.15
C VAL A 210 -25.53 -3.88 13.09
N ASP A 211 -26.83 -3.59 13.22
CA ASP A 211 -27.91 -4.55 13.04
C ASP A 211 -28.28 -4.65 11.56
N ILE A 212 -28.11 -5.84 10.97
CA ILE A 212 -28.44 -6.16 9.58
C ILE A 212 -29.59 -7.13 9.56
N THR A 213 -30.61 -6.84 8.75
CA THR A 213 -31.70 -7.77 8.41
C THR A 213 -31.80 -7.83 6.89
N TYR A 214 -31.71 -9.03 6.33
CA TYR A 214 -31.87 -9.26 4.91
C TYR A 214 -33.26 -9.83 4.63
N VAL A 215 -33.95 -9.15 3.72
CA VAL A 215 -35.25 -9.56 3.17
C VAL A 215 -35.03 -9.88 1.70
N ASP A 216 -35.49 -11.04 1.26
CA ASP A 216 -35.32 -11.49 -0.12
C ASP A 216 -36.35 -10.86 -1.08
N GLU A 217 -36.29 -11.24 -2.35
CA GLU A 217 -37.24 -10.82 -3.39
C GLU A 217 -38.70 -11.23 -3.14
N ASN A 218 -38.97 -12.12 -2.17
CA ASN A 218 -40.30 -12.60 -1.81
C ASN A 218 -40.83 -11.97 -0.52
N ASP A 219 -40.20 -10.89 -0.03
CA ASP A 219 -40.50 -10.23 1.24
C ASP A 219 -40.31 -11.15 2.47
N ILE A 220 -39.45 -12.18 2.36
CA ILE A 220 -39.14 -13.12 3.45
C ILE A 220 -37.85 -12.69 4.14
N VAL A 221 -37.88 -12.62 5.48
CA VAL A 221 -36.67 -12.40 6.28
C VAL A 221 -35.85 -13.68 6.29
N ILE A 222 -34.76 -13.73 5.52
CA ILE A 222 -33.88 -14.90 5.43
C ILE A 222 -32.73 -14.82 6.43
N PHE A 223 -32.30 -13.62 6.80
CA PHE A 223 -31.14 -13.46 7.67
C PHE A 223 -31.27 -12.23 8.58
N TYR A 224 -30.80 -12.38 9.81
CA TYR A 224 -30.53 -11.28 10.72
C TYR A 224 -29.29 -11.61 11.57
N ASN A 225 -28.45 -10.63 11.87
CA ASN A 225 -27.34 -10.82 12.81
C ASN A 225 -27.78 -10.55 14.26
N ARG A 226 -27.07 -11.15 15.22
CA ARG A 226 -27.36 -11.04 16.66
C ARG A 226 -26.20 -10.37 17.38
N GLY A 227 -26.17 -9.04 17.39
CA GLY A 227 -25.27 -8.25 18.22
C GLY A 227 -25.70 -8.24 19.69
N ASP A 228 -24.75 -8.10 20.61
CA ASP A 228 -25.03 -8.03 22.06
C ASP A 228 -25.58 -6.64 22.49
N ASP A 229 -25.24 -5.56 21.76
CA ASP A 229 -25.74 -4.18 21.96
C ASP A 229 -26.79 -3.79 20.92
N ARG A 230 -28.03 -4.27 21.08
CA ARG A 230 -29.12 -3.98 20.12
C ARG A 230 -29.82 -2.66 20.43
N VAL A 231 -30.11 -1.89 19.38
CA VAL A 231 -31.07 -0.77 19.46
C VAL A 231 -32.52 -1.28 19.38
N PHE A 232 -32.76 -2.42 18.73
CA PHE A 232 -34.10 -3.02 18.58
C PHE A 232 -34.12 -4.52 18.89
N PRO A 233 -34.78 -4.96 19.98
CA PRO A 233 -34.96 -6.38 20.27
C PRO A 233 -36.03 -6.98 19.35
N ARG A 234 -35.64 -7.87 18.44
CA ARG A 234 -36.56 -8.81 17.76
C ARG A 234 -36.42 -10.21 18.33
N SER A 235 -37.54 -10.89 18.54
CA SER A 235 -37.60 -12.34 18.75
C SER A 235 -37.49 -13.07 17.42
N ALA A 236 -37.00 -14.32 17.45
CA ALA A 236 -37.06 -15.20 16.29
C ALA A 236 -38.54 -15.39 15.91
N GLY A 237 -38.97 -14.73 14.84
CA GLY A 237 -40.24 -15.02 14.19
C GLY A 237 -40.06 -16.34 13.46
N ILE A 238 -40.66 -17.40 14.00
CA ILE A 238 -40.98 -18.60 13.22
C ILE A 238 -42.12 -18.21 12.29
#